data_AF-A0A950WU98-F1
#
_entry.id   AF-A0A950WU98-F1
#
_cell.length_a   1.000
_cell.length_b   1.000
_cell.length_c   1.000
_cell.angle_alpha   90.00
_cell.angle_beta   90.00
_cell.angle_gamma   90.00
#
_symmetry.space_group_name_H-M   'P 1'
#
loop_
_entity.id
_entity.type
_entity.pdbx_description
1 polymer ?
#
loop_
_entity_poly.entity_id
_entity_poly.type
_entity_poly.pdbx_seq_one_letter_code
_entity_poly.pdbx_strand_id
1 'polypeptide(L)'
;MLDFYGIAWDYEPTEFVLERDRVGNPVQAFRPDFYLPAYDLYIEVTTLSQKLVTKKNRKIRRLRELNPGVKVKILYQRDYLNLLVKYGLEEPSQLADAALDEVEPQPLNFDVVE
;
A
#
# COMPACT_ATOMS: atom_id res chain seq x y z
N MET A 1 -1.35 10.65 -10.32
CA MET A 1 -0.68 10.52 -9.00
C MET A 1 0.66 9.80 -9.14
N LEU A 2 0.75 8.70 -9.90
CA LEU A 2 2.04 8.07 -10.25
C LEU A 2 2.59 8.51 -11.63
N ASP A 3 1.75 9.05 -12.50
CA ASP A 3 2.14 9.57 -13.83
C ASP A 3 3.21 10.67 -13.76
N PHE A 4 3.19 11.44 -12.67
CA PHE A 4 4.14 12.51 -12.40
C PHE A 4 5.59 12.00 -12.30
N TYR A 5 5.78 10.75 -11.86
CA TYR A 5 7.09 10.11 -11.78
C TYR A 5 7.47 9.36 -13.05
N GLY A 6 6.62 9.35 -14.08
CA GLY A 6 6.84 8.59 -15.30
C GLY A 6 6.85 7.07 -15.09
N ILE A 7 6.31 6.59 -13.96
CA ILE A 7 6.25 5.17 -13.65
C ILE A 7 4.94 4.62 -14.21
N ALA A 8 4.99 3.51 -14.95
CA ALA A 8 3.79 2.82 -15.40
C ALA A 8 3.07 2.13 -14.23
N TRP A 9 1.75 2.24 -14.18
CA TRP A 9 0.94 1.68 -13.11
C TRP A 9 -0.45 1.28 -13.62
N ASP A 10 -1.05 0.30 -12.96
CA ASP A 10 -2.43 -0.12 -13.18
C ASP A 10 -3.26 0.09 -11.89
N TYR A 11 -4.49 0.58 -12.04
CA TYR A 11 -5.42 0.76 -10.93
C TYR A 11 -6.19 -0.53 -10.63
N GLU A 12 -6.17 -0.97 -9.36
CA GLU A 12 -6.95 -2.11 -8.88
C GLU A 12 -6.96 -3.36 -9.82
N PRO A 13 -5.83 -3.76 -10.43
CA PRO A 13 -5.87 -4.71 -11.55
C PRO A 13 -6.18 -6.14 -11.12
N THR A 14 -5.93 -6.47 -9.86
CA THR A 14 -5.95 -7.85 -9.37
C THR A 14 -6.65 -7.95 -8.02
N GLU A 15 -7.62 -8.87 -7.93
CA GLU A 15 -8.23 -9.27 -6.68
C GLU A 15 -7.71 -10.63 -6.22
N PHE A 16 -7.20 -10.70 -5.00
CA PHE A 16 -6.72 -11.91 -4.39
C PHE A 16 -7.74 -12.45 -3.40
N VAL A 17 -8.26 -13.65 -3.67
CA VAL A 17 -9.11 -14.38 -2.72
C VAL A 17 -8.22 -14.95 -1.60
N LEU A 18 -8.51 -14.56 -0.36
CA LEU A 18 -7.73 -14.94 0.83
C LEU A 18 -8.38 -16.06 1.64
N GLU A 19 -9.69 -16.22 1.51
CA GLU A 19 -10.45 -17.25 2.20
C GLU A 19 -11.68 -17.61 1.37
N ARG A 20 -12.05 -18.90 1.41
CA ARG A 20 -13.25 -19.45 0.77
C ARG A 20 -14.07 -20.22 1.80
N ASP A 21 -15.40 -20.20 1.65
CA ASP A 21 -16.30 -21.05 2.44
C ASP A 21 -16.20 -22.52 2.03
N ARG A 22 -16.97 -23.39 2.72
CA ARG A 22 -17.02 -24.84 2.44
C ARG A 22 -17.53 -25.20 1.05
N VAL A 23 -18.22 -24.29 0.38
CA VAL A 23 -18.81 -24.46 -0.95
C VAL A 23 -17.91 -23.82 -2.02
N GLY A 24 -16.81 -23.18 -1.61
CA GLY A 24 -15.81 -22.57 -2.49
C GLY A 24 -16.03 -21.09 -2.77
N ASN A 25 -17.03 -20.43 -2.18
CA ASN A 25 -17.29 -19.01 -2.43
C ASN A 25 -16.24 -18.14 -1.71
N PRO A 26 -15.72 -17.06 -2.33
CA PRO A 26 -14.85 -16.10 -1.66
C PRO A 26 -15.55 -15.46 -0.46
N VAL A 27 -14.98 -15.58 0.74
CA VAL A 27 -15.48 -14.92 1.96
C VAL A 27 -14.57 -13.77 2.41
N GLN A 28 -13.30 -13.80 1.99
CA GLN A 28 -12.39 -12.69 2.18
C GLN A 28 -11.51 -12.52 0.94
N ALA A 29 -11.41 -11.28 0.49
CA ALA A 29 -10.51 -10.88 -0.58
C ALA A 29 -9.72 -9.62 -0.20
N PHE A 30 -8.65 -9.40 -0.96
CA PHE A 30 -7.81 -8.23 -0.90
C PHE A 30 -7.45 -7.80 -2.31
N ARG A 31 -7.71 -6.52 -2.60
CA ARG A 31 -7.45 -5.90 -3.90
C ARG A 31 -6.56 -4.68 -3.62
N PRO A 32 -5.27 -4.74 -4.00
CA PRO A 32 -4.38 -3.60 -3.83
C PRO A 32 -4.81 -2.42 -4.71
N ASP A 33 -4.61 -1.20 -4.22
CA ASP A 33 -4.96 0.02 -4.97
C ASP A 33 -4.21 0.13 -6.31
N PHE A 34 -2.92 -0.24 -6.34
CA PHE A 34 -2.07 -0.09 -7.53
C PHE A 34 -1.17 -1.31 -7.77
N TYR A 35 -0.82 -1.52 -9.04
CA TYR A 35 0.27 -2.39 -9.46
C TYR A 35 1.29 -1.61 -10.28
N LEU A 36 2.57 -1.92 -10.08
CA LEU A 36 3.70 -1.34 -10.80
C LEU A 36 4.37 -2.44 -11.63
N PRO A 37 4.04 -2.58 -12.93
CA PRO A 37 4.52 -3.69 -13.76
C PRO A 37 6.05 -3.77 -13.85
N ALA A 38 6.74 -2.63 -13.90
CA ALA A 38 8.19 -2.58 -14.01
C ALA A 38 8.93 -3.18 -12.79
N TYR A 39 8.25 -3.26 -11.63
CA TYR A 39 8.82 -3.74 -10.37
C TYR A 39 8.16 -5.01 -9.86
N ASP A 40 7.14 -5.50 -10.57
CA ASP A 40 6.24 -6.55 -10.12
C ASP A 40 5.78 -6.34 -8.67
N LEU A 41 5.24 -5.15 -8.40
CA LEU A 41 4.94 -4.67 -7.06
C LEU A 41 3.53 -4.11 -6.96
N TYR A 42 2.75 -4.64 -6.01
CA TYR A 42 1.48 -4.07 -5.61
C TYR A 42 1.67 -3.02 -4.50
N ILE A 43 0.93 -1.92 -4.59
CA ILE A 43 0.90 -0.87 -3.58
C ILE A 43 -0.53 -0.74 -3.05
N GLU A 44 -0.61 -0.66 -1.73
CA GLU A 44 -1.83 -0.33 -1.00
C GLU A 44 -1.63 1.02 -0.30
N VAL A 45 -2.40 2.02 -0.67
CA VAL A 45 -2.38 3.32 0.00
C VAL A 45 -3.27 3.25 1.24
N THR A 46 -2.82 3.87 2.33
CA THR A 46 -3.63 4.00 3.54
C THR A 46 -3.49 5.38 4.16
N THR A 47 -4.64 5.98 4.47
CA THR A 47 -4.79 7.15 5.33
C THR A 47 -5.34 6.76 6.71
N LEU A 48 -5.58 5.46 6.90
CA LEU A 48 -6.40 4.97 8.00
C LEU A 48 -5.63 4.87 9.31
N SER A 49 -6.36 5.07 10.42
CA SER A 49 -5.87 4.88 11.78
C SER A 49 -5.26 3.48 12.01
N GLN A 50 -4.34 3.40 12.98
CA GLN A 50 -3.53 2.21 13.29
C GLN A 50 -4.33 0.90 13.48
N LYS A 51 -5.58 1.00 13.96
CA LYS A 51 -6.50 -0.13 14.13
C LYS A 51 -6.91 -0.78 12.80
N LEU A 52 -7.13 0.03 11.76
CA LEU A 52 -7.47 -0.45 10.42
C LEU A 52 -6.25 -1.01 9.68
N VAL A 53 -5.08 -0.42 9.92
CA VAL A 53 -3.78 -0.96 9.45
C VAL A 53 -3.57 -2.39 9.97
N THR A 54 -3.92 -2.68 11.23
CA THR A 54 -3.82 -4.05 11.77
C THR A 54 -4.66 -5.06 10.99
N LYS A 55 -5.87 -4.68 10.56
CA LYS A 55 -6.73 -5.54 9.73
C LYS A 55 -6.14 -5.73 8.32
N LYS A 56 -5.66 -4.66 7.67
CA LYS A 56 -4.97 -4.75 6.36
C LYS A 56 -3.72 -5.64 6.46
N ASN A 57 -2.90 -5.48 7.49
CA ASN A 57 -1.71 -6.31 7.73
C ASN A 57 -2.05 -7.79 7.87
N ARG A 58 -3.17 -8.14 8.50
CA ARG A 58 -3.63 -9.53 8.57
C ARG A 58 -3.94 -10.09 7.18
N LYS A 59 -4.65 -9.32 6.35
CA LYS A 59 -4.95 -9.70 4.96
C LYS A 59 -3.68 -9.88 4.12
N ILE A 60 -2.71 -8.98 4.27
CA ILE A 60 -1.44 -9.04 3.55
C ILE A 60 -0.59 -10.24 3.98
N ARG A 61 -0.53 -10.56 5.28
CA ARG A 61 0.14 -11.79 5.74
C ARG A 61 -0.50 -13.01 5.09
N ARG A 62 -1.84 -13.07 5.08
CA ARG A 62 -2.57 -14.17 4.43
C ARG A 62 -2.34 -14.23 2.92
N LEU A 63 -2.26 -13.08 2.25
CA LEU A 63 -1.92 -12.99 0.84
C LEU A 63 -0.56 -13.65 0.57
N ARG A 64 0.46 -13.31 1.37
CA ARG A 64 1.83 -13.83 1.22
C ARG A 64 1.91 -15.34 1.52
N GLU A 65 1.11 -15.85 2.46
CA GLU A 65 1.00 -17.28 2.70
C GLU A 65 0.44 -18.04 1.49
N LEU A 66 -0.59 -17.47 0.83
CA LEU A 66 -1.25 -18.10 -0.31
C LEU A 66 -0.52 -17.86 -1.64
N ASN A 67 0.17 -16.73 -1.77
CA ASN A 67 0.84 -16.29 -2.98
C ASN A 67 2.24 -15.75 -2.63
N PRO A 68 3.22 -16.62 -2.34
CA PRO A 68 4.55 -16.18 -1.87
C PRO A 68 5.31 -15.28 -2.85
N GLY A 69 5.03 -15.38 -4.15
CA GLY A 69 5.64 -14.54 -5.18
C GLY A 69 5.07 -13.12 -5.26
N VAL A 70 3.93 -12.83 -4.62
CA VAL A 70 3.28 -11.52 -4.72
C VAL A 70 3.95 -10.53 -3.76
N LYS A 71 4.58 -9.51 -4.34
CA LYS A 71 5.16 -8.40 -3.59
C LYS A 71 4.08 -7.34 -3.37
N VAL A 72 3.83 -7.00 -2.11
CA VAL A 72 2.93 -5.91 -1.74
C VAL A 72 3.53 -5.02 -0.65
N LYS A 73 3.38 -3.70 -0.81
CA LYS A 73 3.79 -2.68 0.17
C LYS A 73 2.60 -1.79 0.55
N ILE A 74 2.52 -1.42 1.82
CA ILE A 74 1.59 -0.40 2.31
C ILE A 74 2.31 0.95 2.27
N LEU A 75 1.69 1.95 1.66
CA LEU A 75 2.18 3.32 1.61
C LEU A 75 1.26 4.22 2.43
N TYR A 76 1.81 4.93 3.41
CA TYR A 76 1.05 5.96 4.11
C TYR A 76 1.03 7.23 3.24
N GLN A 77 -0.14 7.86 3.13
CA GLN A 77 -0.28 9.10 2.35
C GLN A 77 0.71 10.18 2.83
N ARG A 78 0.97 10.26 4.14
CA ARG A 78 1.93 11.21 4.71
C ARG A 78 3.37 10.90 4.33
N ASP A 79 3.76 9.63 4.30
CA ASP A 79 5.10 9.24 3.86
C ASP A 79 5.31 9.54 2.37
N TYR A 80 4.26 9.39 1.56
CA TYR A 80 4.25 9.80 0.16
C TYR A 80 4.44 11.32 0.00
N LEU A 81 3.69 12.14 0.76
CA LEU A 81 3.85 13.60 0.78
C LEU A 81 5.24 14.03 1.28
N ASN A 82 5.76 13.36 2.32
CA ASN A 82 7.11 13.60 2.82
C ASN A 82 8.18 13.27 1.77
N LEU A 83 7.97 12.21 0.97
CA LEU A 83 8.85 11.86 -0.14
C LEU A 83 8.83 12.94 -1.22
N LEU A 84 7.64 13.43 -1.58
CA LEU A 84 7.46 14.53 -2.54
C LEU A 84 8.19 15.81 -2.11
N VAL A 85 8.02 16.22 -0.86
CA VAL A 85 8.69 17.40 -0.29
C VAL A 85 10.20 17.20 -0.22
N LYS A 86 10.68 16.00 0.17
CA LYS A 86 12.11 15.69 0.25
C LYS A 86 12.81 15.77 -1.11
N TYR A 87 12.13 15.44 -2.20
CA TYR A 87 12.66 15.54 -3.56
C TYR A 87 12.32 16.86 -4.27
N GLY A 88 11.71 17.83 -3.57
CA GLY A 88 11.42 19.16 -4.09
C GLY A 88 10.28 19.19 -5.12
N LEU A 89 9.37 18.22 -5.06
CA LEU A 89 8.30 18.02 -6.04
C LEU A 89 6.95 18.62 -5.59
N GLU A 90 6.79 18.95 -4.29
CA GLU A 90 5.65 19.69 -3.73
C GLU A 90 6.10 20.66 -2.61
N GLU A 91 5.28 21.68 -2.36
CA GLU A 91 5.51 22.71 -1.33
C GLU A 91 5.05 22.25 0.07
N PRO A 92 5.75 22.61 1.17
CA PRO A 92 5.45 22.16 2.53
C PRO A 92 4.05 22.52 3.05
N SER A 93 3.35 23.48 2.44
CA SER A 93 2.02 23.92 2.87
C SER A 93 0.96 22.82 2.77
N GLN A 94 1.12 21.85 1.87
CA GLN A 94 0.23 20.69 1.74
C GLN A 94 0.43 19.64 2.84
N LEU A 95 1.54 19.69 3.59
CA LEU A 95 1.77 18.81 4.75
C LEU A 95 0.91 19.20 5.97
N ALA A 96 0.55 20.48 6.08
CA ALA A 96 -0.23 20.99 7.22
C ALA A 96 -1.64 20.38 7.29
N ASP A 97 -2.26 20.16 6.13
CA ASP A 97 -3.59 19.53 6.04
C ASP A 97 -3.56 18.02 6.27
N ALA A 98 -2.45 17.36 5.91
CA ALA A 98 -2.23 15.94 6.17
C ALA A 98 -1.79 15.65 7.62
N ALA A 99 -1.47 16.67 8.41
CA ALA A 99 -0.84 16.55 9.72
C ALA A 99 -1.77 16.05 10.85
N LEU A 100 -3.08 15.89 10.59
CA LEU A 100 -4.09 15.70 11.63
C LEU A 100 -4.28 14.27 12.18
N ASP A 101 -3.58 13.26 11.65
CA ASP A 101 -3.62 11.90 12.25
C ASP A 101 -2.50 11.70 13.29
N GLU A 102 -2.86 11.55 14.56
CA GLU A 102 -1.94 11.37 15.71
C GLU A 102 -1.27 9.97 15.76
N VAL A 103 -0.57 9.55 14.70
CA VAL A 103 0.23 8.32 14.73
C VAL A 103 1.62 8.61 14.19
N GLU A 104 2.63 8.46 15.06
CA GLU A 104 4.04 8.56 14.67
C GLU A 104 4.35 7.60 13.52
N PRO A 105 4.99 8.08 12.43
CA PRO A 105 5.31 7.24 11.29
C PRO A 105 6.39 6.23 11.64
N GLN A 106 6.20 4.96 11.25
CA GLN A 106 7.32 4.02 11.16
C GLN A 106 8.04 4.28 9.84
N PRO A 107 9.39 4.40 9.83
CA PRO A 107 10.12 4.66 8.61
C PRO A 107 9.85 3.56 7.57
N LEU A 108 9.61 3.98 6.32
CA LEU A 108 9.55 3.10 5.16
C LEU A 108 10.90 2.39 5.02
N ASN A 109 10.99 1.16 5.52
CA ASN A 109 12.18 0.35 5.33
C ASN A 109 12.14 -0.27 3.92
N PHE A 110 13.06 0.17 3.05
CA PHE A 110 13.25 -0.41 1.72
C PHE A 110 14.18 -1.64 1.74
N ASP A 111 14.84 -1.90 2.87
CA ASP A 111 15.77 -3.02 3.04
C ASP A 111 15.04 -4.27 3.55
N VAL A 112 14.39 -4.98 2.63
CA VAL A 112 14.23 -6.44 2.73
C VAL A 112 14.41 -7.01 1.33
N VAL A 113 15.69 -7.16 0.96
CA VAL A 113 16.14 -8.07 -0.08
C VAL A 113 16.96 -9.11 0.68
N GLU A 114 16.37 -10.29 0.90
CA GLU A 114 17.15 -11.53 1.00
C GLU A 114 17.05 -12.25 -0.35
#